data_AF-A0A853M1W2-F1
#
_entry.id   AF-A0A853M1W2-F1
#
_cell.length_a   1.000
_cell.length_b   1.000
_cell.length_c   1.000
_cell.angle_alpha   90.00
_cell.angle_beta   90.00
_cell.angle_gamma   90.00
#
_symmetry.space_group_name_H-M   'P 1'
#
loop_
_entity.id
_entity.type
_entity.pdbx_description
1 polymer ?
#
loop_
_entity_poly.entity_id
_entity_poly.type
_entity_poly.pdbx_seq_one_letter_code
_entity_poly.pdbx_strand_id
1 'polypeptide(L)'
;MRTAVVRVNVDPDSVLTPAQLRDGMAALLELAATAGVEVVENDLVSMPASRREVELLIAAEDGATAKDTAIGLCASAFGGAPVPGVITFVSRGTDDDAHGVLSAFGLTGDIERTPGDDGFDIVHVTLRESDLERIPESRVHTALEASLNCEVHIRTV
;
A
#
# COMPACT_ATOMS: atom_id res chain seq x y z
N MET A 1 0.34 7.69 7.82
CA MET A 1 0.69 7.30 6.42
C MET A 1 0.68 5.78 6.31
N ARG A 2 0.00 5.21 5.33
CA ARG A 2 -0.06 3.75 5.15
C ARG A 2 1.16 3.27 4.37
N THR A 3 1.52 2.00 4.55
CA THR A 3 2.54 1.37 3.69
C THR A 3 1.85 0.72 2.50
N ALA A 4 2.06 1.29 1.32
CA ALA A 4 1.69 0.67 0.05
C ALA A 4 2.72 -0.39 -0.32
N VAL A 5 2.25 -1.53 -0.83
CA VAL A 5 3.04 -2.53 -1.51
C VAL A 5 2.82 -2.33 -3.00
N VAL A 6 3.86 -1.87 -3.70
CA VAL A 6 3.82 -1.61 -5.13
C VAL A 6 4.68 -2.64 -5.85
N ARG A 7 4.04 -3.43 -6.72
CA ARG A 7 4.77 -4.30 -7.64
C ARG A 7 5.03 -3.56 -8.93
N VAL A 8 6.25 -3.64 -9.46
CA VAL A 8 6.62 -3.00 -10.72
C VAL A 8 7.32 -4.01 -11.60
N ASN A 9 6.79 -4.25 -12.79
CA ASN A 9 7.51 -4.96 -13.84
C ASN A 9 8.55 -4.00 -14.43
N VAL A 10 9.83 -4.30 -14.22
CA VAL A 10 10.94 -3.44 -14.61
C VAL A 10 11.45 -3.71 -16.03
N ASP A 11 11.00 -4.79 -16.66
CA ASP A 11 11.42 -5.19 -18.00
C ASP A 11 10.24 -5.82 -18.79
N PRO A 12 9.19 -5.04 -19.08
CA PRO A 12 7.99 -5.55 -19.76
C PRO A 12 8.30 -6.12 -21.15
N ASP A 13 9.30 -5.58 -21.84
CA ASP A 13 9.71 -6.01 -23.18
C ASP A 13 10.77 -7.13 -23.16
N SER A 14 11.21 -7.57 -21.97
CA SER A 14 12.17 -8.66 -21.80
C SER A 14 13.53 -8.42 -22.49
N VAL A 15 13.99 -7.16 -22.52
CA VAL A 15 15.20 -6.73 -23.23
C VAL A 15 16.44 -6.66 -22.35
N LEU A 16 16.27 -6.65 -21.02
CA LEU A 16 17.40 -6.55 -20.10
C LEU A 16 18.14 -7.89 -19.99
N THR A 17 19.47 -7.78 -20.07
CA THR A 17 20.38 -8.90 -19.83
C THR A 17 20.49 -9.23 -18.34
N PRO A 18 20.93 -10.45 -17.97
CA PRO A 18 21.18 -10.80 -16.57
C PRO A 18 22.14 -9.86 -15.83
N ALA A 19 23.13 -9.27 -16.52
CA ALA A 19 24.02 -8.29 -15.90
C ALA A 19 23.28 -7.00 -15.58
N GLN A 20 22.53 -6.46 -16.55
CA GLN A 20 21.73 -5.24 -16.37
C GLN A 20 20.66 -5.40 -15.28
N LEU A 21 20.05 -6.58 -15.13
CA LEU A 21 19.10 -6.85 -14.05
C LEU A 21 19.76 -6.80 -12.67
N ARG A 22 20.98 -7.35 -12.51
CA ARG A 22 21.72 -7.30 -11.25
C ARG A 22 22.18 -5.88 -10.93
N ASP A 23 22.73 -5.20 -11.92
CA ASP A 23 23.20 -3.82 -11.78
C ASP A 23 22.03 -2.89 -11.42
N GLY A 24 20.88 -3.06 -12.10
CA GLY A 24 19.65 -2.33 -11.81
C GLY A 24 19.10 -2.63 -10.42
N MET A 25 19.15 -3.89 -9.95
CA MET A 25 18.74 -4.24 -8.59
C MET A 25 19.64 -3.58 -7.53
N ALA A 26 20.96 -3.58 -7.74
CA ALA A 26 21.89 -2.88 -6.85
C ALA A 26 21.61 -1.37 -6.81
N ALA A 27 21.42 -0.74 -7.97
CA ALA A 27 21.07 0.68 -8.06
C ALA A 27 19.72 0.99 -7.40
N LEU A 28 18.71 0.14 -7.58
CA LEU A 28 17.40 0.30 -6.96
C LEU A 28 17.51 0.28 -5.43
N LEU A 29 18.30 -0.62 -4.85
CA LEU A 29 18.49 -0.69 -3.40
C LEU A 29 19.10 0.60 -2.84
N GLU A 30 20.10 1.18 -3.53
CA GLU A 30 20.72 2.44 -3.11
C GLU A 30 19.74 3.63 -3.21
N LEU A 31 19.00 3.72 -4.31
CA LEU A 31 18.00 4.77 -4.53
C LEU A 31 16.84 4.66 -3.53
N ALA A 32 16.34 3.44 -3.29
CA ALA A 32 15.25 3.18 -2.36
C ALA A 32 15.65 3.51 -0.91
N ALA A 33 16.86 3.13 -0.49
CA ALA A 33 17.38 3.48 0.83
C ALA A 33 17.45 5.00 1.03
N THR A 34 17.85 5.74 0.00
CA THR A 34 17.88 7.22 0.03
C THR A 34 16.47 7.82 0.13
N ALA A 35 15.49 7.18 -0.50
CA ALA A 35 14.09 7.61 -0.51
C ALA A 35 13.28 7.11 0.71
N GLY A 36 13.88 6.32 1.62
CA GLY A 36 13.16 5.68 2.73
C GLY A 36 12.16 4.62 2.28
N VAL A 37 12.39 4.01 1.11
CA VAL A 37 11.58 2.93 0.54
C VAL A 37 12.25 1.60 0.82
N GLU A 38 11.49 0.63 1.30
CA GLU A 38 11.97 -0.74 1.46
C GLU A 38 11.70 -1.54 0.19
N VAL A 39 12.64 -2.41 -0.18
CA VAL A 39 12.54 -3.27 -1.37
C VAL A 39 12.61 -4.71 -0.92
N VAL A 40 11.66 -5.53 -1.35
CA VAL A 40 11.75 -6.98 -1.14
C VAL A 40 12.70 -7.54 -2.17
N GLU A 41 13.87 -7.99 -1.70
CA GLU A 41 14.90 -8.55 -2.58
C GLU A 41 14.38 -9.81 -3.27
N ASN A 42 14.58 -9.88 -4.59
CA ASN A 42 14.18 -11.01 -5.41
C ASN A 42 15.18 -11.22 -6.55
N ASP A 43 15.39 -12.46 -6.95
CA ASP A 43 16.28 -12.78 -8.07
C ASP A 43 15.55 -12.65 -9.41
N LEU A 44 15.55 -11.43 -9.95
CA LEU A 44 14.96 -11.10 -11.25
C LEU A 44 15.51 -11.95 -12.41
N VAL A 45 16.73 -12.47 -12.30
CA VAL A 45 17.35 -13.30 -13.34
C VAL A 45 16.71 -14.69 -13.38
N SER A 46 16.31 -15.21 -12.23
CA SER A 46 15.60 -16.48 -12.10
C SER A 46 14.13 -16.42 -12.50
N MET A 47 13.55 -15.21 -12.58
CA MET A 47 12.14 -15.01 -12.89
C MET A 47 11.84 -15.15 -14.40
N PRO A 48 10.63 -15.61 -14.76
CA PRO A 48 10.14 -15.53 -16.13
C PRO A 48 10.18 -14.08 -16.63
N ALA A 49 10.57 -13.90 -17.89
CA ALA A 49 10.72 -12.56 -18.48
C ALA A 49 9.42 -11.74 -18.44
N SER A 50 8.26 -12.40 -18.57
CA SER A 50 6.94 -11.79 -18.43
C SER A 50 6.59 -11.30 -17.02
N ARG A 51 7.45 -11.56 -16.02
CA ARG A 51 7.16 -11.33 -14.60
C ARG A 51 8.40 -10.90 -13.81
N ARG A 52 9.32 -10.16 -14.43
CA ARG A 52 10.46 -9.53 -13.75
C ARG A 52 9.95 -8.36 -12.89
N GLU A 53 9.34 -8.71 -11.77
CA GLU A 53 8.67 -7.78 -10.86
C GLU A 53 9.53 -7.55 -9.62
N VAL A 54 9.73 -6.27 -9.27
CA VAL A 54 10.20 -5.85 -7.95
C VAL A 54 9.01 -5.48 -7.07
N GLU A 55 9.16 -5.67 -5.76
CA GLU A 55 8.14 -5.30 -4.77
C GLU A 55 8.72 -4.24 -3.83
N LEU A 56 8.02 -3.10 -3.75
CA LEU A 56 8.44 -1.90 -3.02
C LEU A 56 7.43 -1.60 -1.92
N LEU A 57 7.91 -1.37 -0.69
CA LEU A 57 7.12 -0.93 0.44
C LEU A 57 7.34 0.57 0.65
N ILE A 58 6.30 1.36 0.37
CA ILE A 58 6.35 2.81 0.33
C ILE A 58 5.36 3.38 1.34
N ALA A 59 5.85 4.18 2.29
CA ALA A 59 4.97 5.01 3.12
C ALA A 59 4.40 6.15 2.25
N ALA A 60 3.08 6.16 2.05
CA ALA A 60 2.42 7.14 1.20
C ALA A 60 1.04 7.52 1.75
N GLU A 61 0.56 8.69 1.34
CA GLU A 61 -0.80 9.15 1.64
C GLU A 61 -1.84 8.41 0.80
N ASP A 62 -1.52 8.15 -0.47
CA ASP A 62 -2.39 7.43 -1.41
C ASP A 62 -1.61 6.53 -2.37
N GLY A 63 -2.36 5.71 -3.11
CA GLY A 63 -1.78 4.77 -4.07
C GLY A 63 -1.15 5.44 -5.29
N ALA A 64 -1.56 6.66 -5.65
CA ALA A 64 -1.02 7.39 -6.79
C ALA A 64 0.41 7.87 -6.48
N THR A 65 0.60 8.46 -5.30
CA THR A 65 1.90 8.90 -4.79
C THR A 65 2.86 7.71 -4.65
N ALA A 66 2.38 6.59 -4.11
CA ALA A 66 3.17 5.36 -4.02
C ALA A 66 3.56 4.82 -5.41
N LYS A 67 2.62 4.82 -6.36
CA LYS A 67 2.85 4.41 -7.75
C LYS A 67 3.93 5.26 -8.42
N ASP A 68 3.80 6.58 -8.37
CA ASP A 68 4.69 7.49 -9.06
C ASP A 68 6.11 7.42 -8.48
N THR A 69 6.21 7.29 -7.16
CA THR A 69 7.49 7.04 -6.47
C THR A 69 8.12 5.72 -6.94
N ALA A 70 7.36 4.62 -6.95
CA ALA A 70 7.85 3.31 -7.37
C ALA A 70 8.34 3.30 -8.82
N ILE A 71 7.56 3.87 -9.73
CA ILE A 71 7.92 3.95 -11.15
C ILE A 71 9.18 4.80 -11.34
N GLY A 72 9.26 5.96 -10.66
CA GLY A 72 10.42 6.84 -10.75
C GLY A 72 11.71 6.17 -10.30
N LEU A 73 11.67 5.44 -9.18
CA LEU A 73 12.80 4.66 -8.67
C LEU A 73 13.20 3.55 -9.66
N CYS A 74 12.23 2.76 -10.14
CA CYS A 74 12.48 1.67 -11.08
C CYS A 74 13.02 2.19 -12.42
N ALA A 75 12.48 3.27 -12.95
CA ALA A 75 12.93 3.86 -14.21
C ALA A 75 14.36 4.39 -14.09
N SER A 76 14.72 4.95 -12.93
CA SER A 76 16.07 5.43 -12.66
C SER A 76 17.08 4.27 -12.55
N ALA A 77 16.66 3.13 -11.99
CA ALA A 77 17.52 1.98 -11.76
C ALA A 77 17.70 1.09 -13.01
N PHE A 78 16.62 0.82 -13.75
CA PHE A 78 16.60 -0.14 -14.85
C PHE A 78 16.53 0.52 -16.24
N GLY A 79 16.19 1.80 -16.30
CA GLY A 79 15.83 2.47 -17.56
C GLY A 79 14.46 2.02 -18.09
N GLY A 80 14.15 2.43 -19.33
CA GLY A 80 12.92 2.02 -20.02
C GLY A 80 11.64 2.59 -19.42
N ALA A 81 10.54 1.86 -19.59
CA ALA A 81 9.21 2.22 -19.11
C ALA A 81 8.65 1.13 -18.18
N PRO A 82 9.02 1.13 -16.89
CA PRO A 82 8.49 0.18 -15.92
C PRO A 82 6.97 0.27 -15.84
N VAL A 83 6.31 -0.88 -15.68
CA VAL A 83 4.85 -0.97 -15.62
C VAL A 83 4.43 -1.32 -14.20
N PRO A 84 3.63 -0.48 -13.53
CA PRO A 84 3.10 -0.80 -12.21
C PRO A 84 2.07 -1.94 -12.33
N GLY A 85 2.18 -2.90 -11.42
CA GLY A 85 1.17 -3.91 -11.17
C GLY A 85 0.09 -3.41 -10.21
N VAL A 86 -0.58 -4.35 -9.55
CA VAL A 86 -1.57 -4.05 -8.51
C VAL A 86 -0.86 -3.43 -7.30
N ILE A 87 -1.45 -2.36 -6.79
CA ILE A 87 -1.02 -1.70 -5.56
C ILE A 87 -1.93 -2.19 -4.44
N THR A 88 -1.33 -2.71 -3.38
CA THR A 88 -2.03 -3.08 -2.16
C THR A 88 -1.48 -2.28 -0.99
N PHE A 89 -2.13 -2.37 0.17
CA PHE A 89 -1.67 -1.74 1.40
C PHE A 89 -1.48 -2.79 2.48
N VAL A 90 -0.43 -2.62 3.29
CA VAL A 90 -0.20 -3.45 4.47
C VAL A 90 -1.18 -3.02 5.56
N SER A 91 -2.02 -3.95 6.01
CA SER A 91 -2.89 -3.75 7.17
C SER A 91 -2.11 -4.12 8.44
N ARG A 92 -1.86 -3.15 9.31
CA ARG A 92 -1.20 -3.32 10.62
C ARG A 92 -2.13 -3.06 11.79
N GLY A 93 -3.40 -2.76 11.53
CA GLY A 93 -4.39 -2.52 12.56
C GLY A 93 -4.39 -1.10 13.11
N THR A 94 -3.72 -0.17 12.43
CA THR A 94 -3.51 1.20 12.93
C THR A 94 -4.62 2.15 12.52
N ASP A 95 -4.66 3.35 13.11
CA ASP A 95 -5.65 4.36 12.74
C ASP A 95 -5.46 4.84 11.29
N ASP A 96 -4.23 4.78 10.77
CA ASP A 96 -3.95 4.99 9.34
C ASP A 96 -4.69 3.98 8.45
N ASP A 97 -4.85 2.73 8.90
CA ASP A 97 -5.63 1.74 8.17
C ASP A 97 -7.12 2.06 8.20
N ALA A 98 -7.64 2.55 9.33
CA ALA A 98 -9.02 3.02 9.43
C ALA A 98 -9.27 4.17 8.45
N HIS A 99 -8.43 5.20 8.48
CA HIS A 99 -8.52 6.32 7.54
C HIS A 99 -8.39 5.88 6.07
N GLY A 100 -7.53 4.89 5.80
CA GLY A 100 -7.39 4.30 4.48
C GLY A 100 -8.66 3.62 3.97
N VAL A 101 -9.33 2.86 4.84
CA VAL A 101 -10.63 2.24 4.52
C VAL A 101 -11.67 3.32 4.25
N LEU A 102 -11.79 4.33 5.12
CA LEU A 102 -12.74 5.42 4.94
C LEU A 102 -12.52 6.17 3.62
N SER A 103 -11.27 6.52 3.31
CA SER A 103 -10.90 7.18 2.06
C SER A 103 -11.23 6.34 0.82
N ALA A 104 -11.08 5.01 0.88
CA ALA A 104 -11.45 4.11 -0.21
C ALA A 104 -12.97 4.10 -0.48
N PHE A 105 -13.78 4.40 0.53
CA PHE A 105 -15.23 4.64 0.38
C PHE A 105 -15.56 6.11 0.03
N GLY A 106 -14.57 7.00 -0.04
CA GLY A 106 -14.77 8.43 -0.21
C GLY A 106 -15.41 9.09 1.02
N LEU A 107 -15.10 8.54 2.20
CA LEU A 107 -15.60 8.99 3.50
C LEU A 107 -14.49 9.68 4.31
N THR A 108 -14.91 10.52 5.25
CA THR A 108 -14.04 11.10 6.26
C THR A 108 -14.72 10.92 7.62
N GLY A 109 -13.93 10.63 8.65
CA GLY A 109 -14.44 10.38 9.99
C GLY A 109 -13.35 10.54 11.05
N ASP A 110 -13.81 10.70 12.27
CA ASP A 110 -12.95 10.77 13.45
C ASP A 110 -12.74 9.36 14.02
N ILE A 111 -11.50 9.04 14.37
CA ILE A 111 -11.10 7.74 14.92
C ILE A 111 -10.67 7.93 16.37
N GLU A 112 -11.30 7.19 17.27
CA GLU A 112 -10.91 7.12 18.68
C GLU A 112 -10.64 5.66 19.05
N ARG A 113 -9.47 5.42 19.65
CA ARG A 113 -9.03 4.08 20.04
C ARG A 113 -8.93 3.97 21.55
N THR A 114 -9.52 2.93 22.10
CA THR A 114 -9.48 2.61 23.53
C THR A 114 -8.98 1.19 23.74
N PRO A 115 -8.08 0.92 24.71
CA PRO A 115 -7.68 -0.44 25.05
C PRO A 115 -8.90 -1.24 25.54
N GLY A 116 -9.15 -2.42 24.99
CA GLY A 116 -10.19 -3.33 25.47
C GLY A 116 -9.69 -4.29 26.55
N ASP A 117 -10.64 -4.92 27.24
CA ASP A 117 -10.36 -5.76 28.42
C ASP A 117 -9.66 -7.09 28.09
N ASP A 118 -9.81 -7.58 26.85
CA ASP A 118 -9.23 -8.85 26.38
C ASP A 118 -7.86 -8.66 25.67
N GLY A 119 -7.24 -7.48 25.81
CA GLY A 119 -5.95 -7.17 25.20
C GLY A 119 -6.00 -6.79 23.71
N PHE A 120 -7.20 -6.58 23.17
CA PHE A 120 -7.43 -5.99 21.86
C PHE A 120 -8.03 -4.60 22.02
N ASP A 121 -7.67 -3.66 21.16
CA ASP A 121 -8.28 -2.33 21.16
C ASP A 121 -9.73 -2.38 20.67
N ILE A 122 -10.54 -1.41 21.10
CA ILE A 122 -11.85 -1.10 20.54
C ILE A 122 -11.71 0.24 19.80
N VAL A 123 -12.18 0.28 18.56
CA VAL A 123 -12.09 1.49 17.73
C VAL A 123 -13.48 2.07 17.50
N HIS A 124 -13.66 3.31 17.93
CA HIS A 124 -14.85 4.11 17.66
C HIS A 124 -14.62 4.98 16.43
N VAL A 125 -15.52 4.88 15.45
CA VAL A 125 -15.47 5.65 14.21
C VAL A 125 -16.69 6.53 14.11
N THR A 126 -16.49 7.84 14.05
CA THR A 126 -17.59 8.81 13.94
C THR A 126 -17.69 9.30 12.50
N LEU A 127 -18.85 9.09 11.87
CA LEU A 127 -19.14 9.44 10.47
C LEU A 127 -20.32 10.41 10.40
N ARG A 128 -20.47 11.10 9.26
CA ARG A 128 -21.66 11.92 9.00
C ARG A 128 -22.84 11.03 8.62
N GLU A 129 -24.02 11.35 9.12
CA GLU A 129 -25.23 10.58 8.77
C GLU A 129 -25.47 10.54 7.24
N SER A 130 -25.29 11.68 6.56
CA SER A 130 -25.46 11.79 5.10
C SER A 130 -24.54 10.90 4.27
N ASP A 131 -23.40 10.49 4.83
CA ASP A 131 -22.48 9.60 4.14
C ASP A 131 -22.98 8.15 4.13
N LEU A 132 -23.65 7.74 5.22
CA LEU A 132 -24.22 6.41 5.36
C LEU A 132 -25.52 6.21 4.55
N GLU A 133 -26.17 7.31 4.14
CA GLU A 133 -27.27 7.24 3.17
C GLU A 133 -26.80 6.72 1.80
N ARG A 134 -25.55 7.02 1.43
CA ARG A 134 -24.97 6.62 0.14
C ARG A 134 -24.27 5.27 0.21
N ILE A 135 -23.63 4.98 1.35
CA ILE A 135 -22.80 3.80 1.55
C ILE A 135 -23.32 3.05 2.78
N PRO A 136 -23.82 1.80 2.63
CA PRO A 136 -24.34 1.05 3.77
C PRO A 136 -23.31 0.93 4.89
N GLU A 137 -23.72 1.26 6.11
CA GLU A 137 -22.88 1.17 7.32
C GLU A 137 -22.21 -0.19 7.45
N SER A 138 -22.96 -1.27 7.20
CA SER A 138 -22.45 -2.64 7.29
C SER A 138 -21.23 -2.91 6.39
N ARG A 139 -21.15 -2.27 5.21
CA ARG A 139 -19.99 -2.40 4.32
C ARG A 139 -18.77 -1.71 4.88
N VAL A 140 -18.95 -0.52 5.45
CA VAL A 140 -17.88 0.25 6.08
C VAL A 140 -17.39 -0.49 7.31
N HIS A 141 -18.31 -0.97 8.14
CA HIS A 141 -18.03 -1.75 9.35
C HIS A 141 -17.23 -3.01 9.05
N THR A 142 -17.68 -3.85 8.11
CA THR A 142 -16.95 -5.07 7.73
C THR A 142 -15.54 -4.77 7.21
N ALA A 143 -15.38 -3.70 6.42
CA ALA A 143 -14.06 -3.33 5.89
C ALA A 143 -13.12 -2.82 7.00
N LEU A 144 -13.65 -2.05 7.96
CA LEU A 144 -12.89 -1.57 9.11
C LEU A 144 -12.47 -2.73 10.01
N GLU A 145 -13.38 -3.64 10.38
CA GLU A 145 -13.03 -4.81 11.21
C GLU A 145 -11.97 -5.69 10.53
N ALA A 146 -12.10 -5.94 9.21
CA ALA A 146 -11.13 -6.73 8.48
C ALA A 146 -9.75 -6.05 8.41
N SER A 147 -9.70 -4.72 8.30
CA SER A 147 -8.45 -3.99 8.22
C SER A 147 -7.80 -3.80 9.60
N LEU A 148 -8.61 -3.58 10.64
CA LEU A 148 -8.15 -3.28 11.98
C LEU A 148 -7.86 -4.53 12.82
N ASN A 149 -8.52 -5.64 12.48
CA ASN A 149 -8.48 -6.89 13.24
C ASN A 149 -8.83 -6.69 14.72
N CYS A 150 -9.81 -5.82 14.98
CA CYS A 150 -10.30 -5.47 16.30
C CYS A 150 -11.80 -5.11 16.23
N GLU A 151 -12.43 -4.96 17.40
CA GLU A 151 -13.82 -4.53 17.47
C GLU A 151 -13.97 -3.07 16.99
N VAL A 152 -15.01 -2.81 16.20
CA VAL A 152 -15.30 -1.50 15.64
C VAL A 152 -16.74 -1.09 15.95
N HIS A 153 -16.91 0.13 16.45
CA HIS A 153 -18.21 0.76 16.63
C HIS A 153 -18.33 2.02 15.79
N ILE A 154 -19.30 2.03 14.86
CA ILE A 154 -19.61 3.23 14.07
C ILE A 154 -20.67 4.06 14.81
N ARG A 155 -20.47 5.38 14.85
CA ARG A 155 -21.40 6.37 15.37
C ARG A 155 -21.64 7.44 14.31
N THR A 156 -22.84 8.03 14.30
CA THR A 156 -23.17 9.13 13.40
C THR A 156 -23.28 10.46 14.13
N VAL A 157 -22.94 11.54 13.42
CA VAL A 157 -23.14 12.94 13.82
C VAL A 157 -23.71 13.78 12.70
#